data_AF-A0A7K4TR87-F1
#
_entry.id   AF-A0A7K4TR87-F1
#
_cell.length_a   1.000
_cell.length_b   1.000
_cell.length_c   1.000
_cell.angle_alpha   90.00
_cell.angle_beta   90.00
_cell.angle_gamma   90.00
#
_symmetry.space_group_name_H-M   'P 1'
#
loop_
_entity.id
_entity.type
_entity.pdbx_description
1 polymer ?
#
loop_
_entity_poly.entity_id
_entity_poly.type
_entity_poly.pdbx_seq_one_letter_code
_entity_poly.pdbx_strand_id
1 'polypeptide(L)'
;MSQLLCAFLSLLSFAALLESAQWKLQENVLVIESQWDARAPASTVELTCDTSEEAVYWEKGLDWKREGKTVTAAVKESPDAGNYSCWSQESRELLSSKLLLITRIDSQGRMMRWILKSFKEPKDTFLKCEAKNYSGIFTCSWMTENNSPNVKFSIRSLNDPQGDVSCSSPVAVTQGALTTFTAQCHKENFCPFAEEHQPIDMVLEVIDEVEYENCTSSFFLRDIIKPDPPQCQYVASNGTVTWTYPRTWNTPSSYFPLMFKVKVRSTKRYRKVYDTEEQSVQLPAPGPAEVWVQARDRCYLSSWSEWSSLCR
;
A
#
# COMPACT_ATOMS: atom_id res chain seq x y z
N MET A 1 68.17 -0.46 -25.42
CA MET A 1 67.25 -0.65 -24.27
C MET A 1 65.88 -0.19 -24.72
N SER A 2 65.18 -0.94 -25.57
CA SER A 2 64.27 -2.04 -25.23
C SER A 2 63.38 -1.69 -24.04
N GLN A 3 62.17 -1.19 -24.32
CA GLN A 3 60.92 -1.62 -23.69
C GLN A 3 59.78 -1.44 -24.70
N LEU A 4 59.45 -2.53 -25.40
CA LEU A 4 58.05 -2.87 -25.68
C LEU A 4 57.35 -3.03 -24.32
N LEU A 5 56.07 -2.67 -24.21
CA LEU A 5 55.05 -3.65 -23.86
C LEU A 5 53.63 -3.03 -23.90
N CYS A 6 52.80 -3.70 -24.71
CA CYS A 6 51.38 -3.99 -24.45
C CYS A 6 50.39 -2.82 -24.39
N ALA A 7 49.95 -2.41 -25.58
CA ALA A 7 48.55 -2.05 -25.78
C ALA A 7 47.68 -3.31 -25.61
N PHE A 8 47.04 -3.48 -24.46
CA PHE A 8 45.94 -4.43 -24.30
C PHE A 8 44.64 -3.71 -24.61
N LEU A 9 43.98 -4.17 -25.67
CA LEU A 9 42.57 -3.92 -25.95
C LEU A 9 41.73 -4.36 -24.76
N SER A 10 41.28 -3.43 -23.92
CA SER A 10 40.10 -3.66 -23.09
C SER A 10 38.86 -3.39 -23.95
N LEU A 11 38.51 -4.35 -24.81
CA LEU A 11 37.12 -4.55 -25.21
C LEU A 11 36.38 -5.03 -23.96
N LEU A 12 36.08 -4.11 -23.05
CA LEU A 12 35.03 -4.32 -22.07
C LEU A 12 33.74 -4.36 -22.87
N SER A 13 33.31 -5.58 -23.15
CA SER A 13 31.95 -5.92 -23.49
C SER A 13 31.03 -5.29 -22.44
N PHE A 14 30.54 -4.10 -22.73
CA PHE A 14 29.27 -3.61 -22.22
C PHE A 14 28.18 -4.51 -22.82
N ALA A 15 28.11 -5.75 -22.33
CA ALA A 15 26.82 -6.40 -22.21
C ALA A 15 26.09 -5.52 -21.19
N ALA A 16 25.28 -4.61 -21.71
CA ALA A 16 24.35 -3.85 -20.90
C ALA A 16 23.68 -4.85 -19.95
N LEU A 17 23.64 -4.52 -18.66
CA LEU A 17 22.65 -5.10 -17.76
C LEU A 17 21.30 -4.84 -18.43
N LEU A 18 20.80 -5.82 -19.18
CA LEU A 18 19.38 -5.96 -19.42
C LEU A 18 18.84 -6.25 -18.02
N GLU A 19 18.42 -5.20 -17.33
CA GLU A 19 17.39 -5.34 -16.31
C GLU A 19 16.30 -6.20 -16.98
N SER A 20 16.14 -7.41 -16.47
CA SER A 20 15.20 -8.35 -17.04
C SER A 20 13.82 -7.69 -16.97
N ALA A 21 13.12 -7.56 -18.10
CA ALA A 21 11.73 -7.07 -18.18
C ALA A 21 10.72 -8.02 -17.51
N GLN A 22 11.19 -8.80 -16.54
CA GLN A 22 10.49 -9.77 -15.74
C GLN A 22 11.18 -9.93 -14.39
N TRP A 23 10.40 -10.30 -13.38
CA TRP A 23 10.93 -10.67 -12.08
C TRP A 23 10.07 -11.77 -11.43
N LYS A 24 10.67 -12.48 -10.48
CA LYS A 24 10.01 -13.60 -9.79
C LYS A 24 9.25 -13.08 -8.56
N LEU A 25 7.94 -13.22 -8.57
CA LEU A 25 7.08 -12.80 -7.46
C LEU A 25 7.07 -13.82 -6.33
N GLN A 26 6.95 -15.10 -6.67
CA GLN A 26 7.05 -16.22 -5.76
C GLN A 26 7.50 -17.45 -6.54
N GLU A 27 7.62 -18.60 -5.88
CA GLU A 27 7.93 -19.84 -6.59
C GLU A 27 6.91 -20.08 -7.70
N ASN A 28 7.39 -20.38 -8.90
CA ASN A 28 6.57 -20.59 -10.09
C ASN A 28 5.67 -19.43 -10.55
N VAL A 29 5.83 -18.21 -10.04
CA VAL A 29 5.07 -17.04 -10.52
C VAL A 29 6.02 -15.92 -10.95
N LEU A 30 5.89 -15.52 -12.21
CA LEU A 30 6.69 -14.48 -12.85
C LEU A 30 5.80 -13.30 -13.21
N VAL A 31 6.27 -12.09 -12.95
CA VAL A 31 5.61 -10.86 -13.38
C VAL A 31 6.40 -10.30 -14.55
N ILE A 32 5.71 -10.06 -15.67
CA ILE A 32 6.27 -9.58 -16.92
C ILE A 32 5.88 -8.13 -17.09
N GLU A 33 6.87 -7.27 -17.27
CA GLU A 33 6.65 -5.86 -17.61
C GLU A 33 6.29 -5.76 -19.09
N SER A 34 5.08 -5.29 -19.38
CA SER A 34 4.58 -5.08 -20.74
C SER A 34 4.37 -3.60 -21.00
N GLN A 35 5.14 -3.04 -21.92
CA GLN A 35 4.98 -1.66 -22.35
C GLN A 35 3.65 -1.49 -23.07
N TRP A 36 2.76 -0.67 -22.51
CA TRP A 36 1.38 -0.48 -23.00
C TRP A 36 1.30 0.54 -24.14
N ASP A 37 2.08 0.31 -25.19
CA ASP A 37 2.07 1.03 -26.46
C ASP A 37 1.86 0.01 -27.61
N ALA A 38 0.95 0.32 -28.54
CA ALA A 38 0.63 -0.55 -29.68
C ALA A 38 1.82 -0.85 -30.60
N ARG A 39 2.85 0.01 -30.60
CA ARG A 39 4.09 -0.17 -31.37
C ARG A 39 5.19 -0.89 -30.60
N ALA A 40 5.07 -1.01 -29.28
CA ALA A 40 6.07 -1.70 -28.48
C ALA A 40 5.97 -3.23 -28.71
N PRO A 41 7.09 -3.93 -28.92
CA PRO A 41 7.08 -5.37 -29.14
C PRO A 41 6.62 -6.13 -27.89
N ALA A 42 6.32 -7.41 -28.05
CA ALA A 42 6.06 -8.32 -26.93
C ALA A 42 7.34 -8.57 -26.12
N SER A 43 7.18 -8.71 -24.80
CA SER A 43 8.27 -9.11 -23.91
C SER A 43 8.56 -10.60 -24.12
N THR A 44 9.84 -10.93 -24.27
CA THR A 44 10.28 -12.30 -24.53
C THR A 44 10.69 -12.97 -23.23
N VAL A 45 10.04 -14.07 -22.89
CA VAL A 45 10.18 -14.78 -21.62
C VAL A 45 10.70 -16.19 -21.87
N GLU A 46 11.79 -16.56 -21.23
CA GLU A 46 12.31 -17.92 -21.26
C GLU A 46 11.70 -18.76 -20.12
N LEU A 47 11.07 -19.87 -20.48
CA LEU A 47 10.48 -20.83 -19.54
C LEU A 47 11.29 -22.11 -19.58
N THR A 48 11.84 -22.51 -18.44
CA THR A 48 12.62 -23.75 -18.30
C THR A 48 11.90 -24.71 -17.36
N CYS A 49 11.74 -25.95 -17.83
CA CYS A 49 11.03 -26.99 -17.09
C CYS A 49 11.95 -27.59 -16.03
N ASP A 50 11.48 -27.61 -14.79
CA ASP A 50 12.26 -28.09 -13.64
C ASP A 50 12.17 -29.62 -13.56
N THR A 51 12.91 -30.30 -14.43
CA THR A 51 12.96 -31.76 -14.51
C THR A 51 14.28 -32.26 -15.08
N SER A 52 14.64 -33.50 -14.76
CA SER A 52 15.73 -34.23 -15.40
C SER A 52 15.33 -34.82 -16.76
N GLU A 53 14.04 -34.87 -17.09
CA GLU A 53 13.56 -35.38 -18.38
C GLU A 53 13.90 -34.42 -19.53
N GLU A 54 14.35 -34.98 -20.66
CA GLU A 54 14.67 -34.20 -21.87
C GLU A 54 13.49 -34.16 -22.86
N ALA A 55 12.66 -35.22 -22.89
CA ALA A 55 11.49 -35.33 -23.75
C ALA A 55 10.25 -34.69 -23.11
N VAL A 56 10.20 -33.35 -23.13
CA VAL A 56 9.09 -32.57 -22.56
C VAL A 56 8.46 -31.62 -23.57
N TYR A 57 7.24 -31.17 -23.29
CA TYR A 57 6.60 -30.11 -24.04
C TYR A 57 5.86 -29.15 -23.10
N TRP A 58 5.78 -27.89 -23.50
CA TRP A 58 4.99 -26.89 -22.83
C TRP A 58 3.67 -26.67 -23.54
N GLU A 59 2.63 -26.40 -22.76
CA GLU A 59 1.33 -25.98 -23.27
C GLU A 59 0.73 -24.83 -22.47
N LYS A 60 -0.07 -24.02 -23.16
CA LYS A 60 -0.92 -23.00 -22.58
C LYS A 60 -2.24 -22.95 -23.34
N GLY A 61 -3.33 -23.25 -22.65
CA GLY A 61 -4.63 -23.41 -23.28
C GLY A 61 -4.58 -24.46 -24.40
N LEU A 62 -5.37 -24.25 -25.45
CA LEU A 62 -5.44 -25.17 -26.58
C LEU A 62 -4.47 -24.81 -27.71
N ASP A 63 -4.11 -23.54 -27.83
CA ASP A 63 -3.51 -22.98 -29.05
C ASP A 63 -1.98 -22.88 -28.99
N TRP A 64 -1.39 -22.89 -27.79
CA TRP A 64 0.05 -22.71 -27.63
C TRP A 64 0.70 -24.00 -27.13
N LYS A 65 1.51 -24.63 -28.01
CA LYS A 65 2.34 -25.79 -27.69
C LYS A 65 3.74 -25.64 -28.27
N ARG A 66 4.75 -26.00 -27.48
CA ARG A 66 6.17 -25.97 -27.86
C ARG A 66 6.89 -27.16 -27.25
N GLU A 67 7.68 -27.85 -28.07
CA GLU A 67 8.54 -28.94 -27.60
C GLU A 67 9.87 -28.40 -27.08
N GLY A 68 10.44 -29.10 -26.10
CA GLY A 68 11.74 -28.78 -25.52
C GLY A 68 11.66 -28.35 -24.06
N LYS A 69 12.76 -28.58 -23.35
CA LYS A 69 12.93 -28.26 -21.92
C LYS A 69 12.85 -26.77 -21.63
N THR A 70 13.48 -25.98 -22.49
CA THR A 70 13.48 -24.53 -22.44
C THR A 70 12.80 -23.99 -23.69
N VAL A 71 11.78 -23.14 -23.49
CA VAL A 71 10.98 -22.55 -24.55
C VAL A 71 10.86 -21.05 -24.34
N THR A 72 10.67 -20.32 -25.44
CA THR A 72 10.49 -18.88 -25.40
C THR A 72 9.02 -18.52 -25.67
N ALA A 73 8.42 -17.76 -24.76
CA ALA A 73 7.08 -17.20 -24.88
C ALA A 73 7.16 -15.69 -25.17
N ALA A 74 6.31 -15.20 -26.07
CA ALA A 74 6.12 -13.77 -26.29
C ALA A 74 4.88 -13.33 -25.52
N VAL A 75 5.01 -12.31 -24.66
CA VAL A 75 3.96 -11.84 -23.76
C VAL A 75 3.75 -10.34 -23.99
N LYS A 76 2.54 -9.97 -24.43
CA LYS A 76 2.17 -8.58 -24.67
C LYS A 76 0.88 -8.20 -23.94
N GLU A 77 -0.15 -9.00 -24.08
CA GLU A 77 -1.49 -8.72 -23.53
C GLU A 77 -1.98 -9.86 -22.63
N SER A 78 -3.08 -9.63 -21.92
CA SER A 78 -3.67 -10.58 -20.97
C SER A 78 -3.87 -12.00 -21.56
N PRO A 79 -4.27 -12.19 -22.84
CA PRO A 79 -4.35 -13.52 -23.45
C PRO A 79 -3.02 -14.27 -23.58
N ASP A 80 -1.87 -13.59 -23.52
CA ASP A 80 -0.54 -14.22 -23.52
C ASP A 80 -0.12 -14.65 -22.11
N ALA A 81 -0.73 -14.09 -21.06
CA ALA A 81 -0.46 -14.44 -19.67
C ALA A 81 -1.29 -15.62 -19.16
N GLY A 82 -0.99 -16.08 -17.95
CA GLY A 82 -1.63 -17.23 -17.31
C GLY A 82 -0.70 -18.42 -17.12
N ASN A 83 -1.28 -19.60 -16.90
CA ASN A 83 -0.53 -20.81 -16.58
C ASN A 83 0.08 -21.45 -17.84
N TYR A 84 1.40 -21.58 -17.82
CA TYR A 84 2.16 -22.43 -18.73
C TYR A 84 2.51 -23.72 -18.02
N SER A 85 2.17 -24.85 -18.63
CA SER A 85 2.36 -26.16 -18.03
C SER A 85 3.36 -26.97 -18.84
N CYS A 86 4.35 -27.53 -18.18
CA CYS A 86 5.31 -28.47 -18.75
C CYS A 86 4.88 -29.90 -18.48
N TRP A 87 4.86 -30.71 -19.53
CA TRP A 87 4.41 -32.09 -19.51
C TRP A 87 5.47 -33.04 -20.04
N SER A 88 5.51 -34.25 -19.50
CA SER A 88 6.29 -35.35 -20.07
C SER A 88 5.67 -35.79 -21.39
N GLN A 89 6.49 -35.96 -22.43
CA GLN A 89 6.03 -36.56 -23.68
C GLN A 89 5.71 -38.05 -23.51
N GLU A 90 6.44 -38.73 -22.62
CA GLU A 90 6.34 -40.17 -22.41
C GLU A 90 5.17 -40.53 -21.48
N SER A 91 5.17 -40.00 -20.26
CA SER A 91 4.18 -40.37 -19.24
C SER A 91 2.88 -39.56 -19.34
N ARG A 92 2.89 -38.43 -20.07
CA ARG A 92 1.80 -37.43 -20.10
C ARG A 92 1.48 -36.83 -18.74
N GLU A 93 2.43 -36.88 -17.80
CA GLU A 93 2.28 -36.26 -16.49
C GLU A 93 2.72 -34.80 -16.48
N LEU A 94 2.09 -34.01 -15.62
CA LEU A 94 2.45 -32.61 -15.39
C LEU A 94 3.74 -32.57 -14.55
N LEU A 95 4.80 -32.01 -15.11
CA LEU A 95 6.12 -31.94 -14.46
C LEU A 95 6.33 -30.62 -13.73
N SER A 96 5.89 -29.51 -14.33
CA SER A 96 6.05 -28.17 -13.77
C SER A 96 4.99 -27.22 -14.31
N SER A 97 4.73 -26.13 -13.61
CA SER A 97 3.83 -25.07 -14.05
C SER A 97 4.41 -23.71 -13.67
N LYS A 98 4.29 -22.73 -14.56
CA LYS A 98 4.70 -21.34 -14.33
C LYS A 98 3.51 -20.43 -14.63
N LEU A 99 3.10 -19.63 -13.67
CA LEU A 99 2.09 -18.59 -13.86
C LEU A 99 2.78 -17.29 -14.29
N LEU A 100 2.45 -16.80 -15.48
CA LEU A 100 2.85 -15.49 -15.94
C LEU A 100 1.76 -14.47 -15.61
N LEU A 101 2.14 -13.41 -14.92
CA LEU A 101 1.34 -12.22 -14.68
C LEU A 101 1.89 -11.07 -15.53
N ILE A 102 1.04 -10.11 -15.90
CA ILE A 102 1.44 -8.91 -16.64
C ILE A 102 1.29 -7.70 -15.75
N THR A 103 2.34 -6.88 -15.69
CA THR A 103 2.21 -5.51 -15.21
C THR A 103 2.36 -4.55 -16.40
N ARG A 104 1.42 -3.63 -16.52
CA ARG A 104 1.40 -2.65 -17.61
C ARG A 104 2.30 -1.48 -17.24
N ILE A 105 3.27 -1.15 -18.10
CA ILE A 105 4.16 -0.01 -17.90
C ILE A 105 3.97 1.02 -19.02
N ASP A 106 4.14 2.30 -18.69
CA ASP A 106 4.12 3.38 -19.67
C ASP A 106 5.46 3.47 -20.46
N SER A 107 5.57 4.45 -21.34
CA SER A 107 6.79 4.67 -22.13
C SER A 107 8.03 5.08 -21.33
N GLN A 108 7.87 5.39 -20.05
CA GLN A 108 8.94 5.74 -19.11
C GLN A 108 9.25 4.59 -18.14
N GLY A 109 8.63 3.41 -18.34
CA GLY A 109 8.80 2.25 -17.46
C GLY A 109 8.01 2.34 -16.16
N ARG A 110 7.06 3.26 -16.04
CA ARG A 110 6.26 3.41 -14.82
C ARG A 110 5.04 2.51 -14.86
N MET A 111 4.82 1.77 -13.78
CA MET A 111 3.64 0.94 -13.62
C MET A 111 2.36 1.78 -13.71
N MET A 112 1.50 1.39 -14.64
CA MET A 112 0.17 1.95 -14.83
C MET A 112 -0.80 1.26 -13.87
N ARG A 113 -1.49 2.04 -13.03
CA ARG A 113 -2.48 1.53 -12.07
C ARG A 113 -3.88 1.83 -12.58
N TRP A 114 -4.59 0.78 -12.97
CA TRP A 114 -5.97 0.82 -13.45
C TRP A 114 -6.91 0.01 -12.55
N ILE A 115 -6.39 -0.97 -11.81
CA ILE A 115 -7.12 -1.69 -10.76
C ILE A 115 -7.20 -0.81 -9.50
N LEU A 116 -6.08 -0.25 -9.05
CA LEU A 116 -6.03 0.62 -7.89
C LEU A 116 -6.48 2.05 -8.22
N LYS A 117 -7.35 2.62 -7.39
CA LYS A 117 -7.81 4.00 -7.47
C LYS A 117 -7.01 4.88 -6.51
N SER A 118 -6.46 5.98 -7.01
CA SER A 118 -5.73 6.94 -6.17
C SER A 118 -6.67 7.70 -5.24
N PHE A 119 -6.20 8.00 -4.03
CA PHE A 119 -6.82 8.98 -3.16
C PHE A 119 -6.80 10.37 -3.81
N LYS A 120 -7.77 11.23 -3.45
CA LYS A 120 -7.85 12.59 -3.97
C LYS A 120 -6.69 13.46 -3.46
N GLU A 121 -6.34 13.28 -2.18
CA GLU A 121 -5.29 14.02 -1.50
C GLU A 121 -4.57 13.10 -0.50
N PRO A 122 -3.22 12.97 -0.56
CA PRO A 122 -2.38 13.44 -1.67
C PRO A 122 -2.68 12.68 -2.98
N LYS A 123 -2.47 13.34 -4.12
CA LYS A 123 -2.59 12.68 -5.45
C LYS A 123 -1.55 11.56 -5.57
N ASP A 124 -1.84 10.59 -6.43
CA ASP A 124 -0.98 9.44 -6.71
C ASP A 124 -0.66 8.57 -5.48
N THR A 125 -1.46 8.67 -4.42
CA THR A 125 -1.42 7.77 -3.27
C THR A 125 -2.46 6.68 -3.46
N PHE A 126 -2.06 5.41 -3.37
CA PHE A 126 -2.96 4.25 -3.56
C PHE A 126 -3.14 3.42 -2.29
N LEU A 127 -2.17 3.50 -1.36
CA LEU A 127 -2.20 2.85 -0.06
C LEU A 127 -2.03 3.92 1.01
N LYS A 128 -3.06 4.11 1.84
CA LYS A 128 -3.06 5.08 2.93
C LYS A 128 -3.19 4.35 4.26
N CYS A 129 -2.26 4.59 5.17
CA CYS A 129 -2.29 4.04 6.52
C CYS A 129 -2.49 5.16 7.55
N GLU A 130 -3.28 4.87 8.59
CA GLU A 130 -3.54 5.78 9.72
C GLU A 130 -3.47 5.00 11.03
N ALA A 131 -2.94 5.64 12.07
CA ALA A 131 -2.83 5.07 13.42
C ALA A 131 -3.53 5.98 14.41
N LYS A 132 -4.30 5.41 15.33
CA LYS A 132 -5.04 6.21 16.34
C LYS A 132 -4.16 6.67 17.49
N ASN A 133 -3.04 5.97 17.69
CA ASN A 133 -2.19 6.04 18.85
C ASN A 133 -0.83 5.37 18.51
N TYR A 134 0.12 5.43 19.43
CA TYR A 134 1.45 4.84 19.35
C TYR A 134 1.51 3.37 19.82
N SER A 135 0.41 2.61 19.75
CA SER A 135 0.40 1.20 20.22
C SER A 135 1.10 0.22 19.29
N GLY A 136 1.53 0.65 18.10
CA GLY A 136 1.97 -0.25 17.02
C GLY A 136 0.81 -0.74 16.15
N ILE A 137 -0.45 -0.44 16.50
CA ILE A 137 -1.63 -0.78 15.69
C ILE A 137 -1.96 0.36 14.72
N PHE A 138 -2.10 0.03 13.44
CA PHE A 138 -2.50 0.95 12.39
C PHE A 138 -3.49 0.29 11.43
N THR A 139 -4.18 1.09 10.62
CA THR A 139 -5.11 0.61 9.60
C THR A 139 -4.70 1.15 8.26
N CYS A 140 -4.49 0.25 7.30
CA CYS A 140 -4.21 0.60 5.92
C CYS A 140 -5.47 0.46 5.07
N SER A 141 -5.60 1.36 4.10
CA SER A 141 -6.77 1.47 3.24
C SER A 141 -6.36 1.73 1.80
N TRP A 142 -7.10 1.15 0.88
CA TRP A 142 -6.95 1.32 -0.57
C TRP A 142 -8.32 1.24 -1.24
N MET A 143 -8.40 1.68 -2.49
CA MET A 143 -9.66 1.77 -3.20
C MET A 143 -9.55 1.18 -4.60
N THR A 144 -10.67 0.71 -5.13
CA THR A 144 -10.82 0.27 -6.51
C THR A 144 -12.21 0.62 -7.04
N GLU A 145 -12.28 0.93 -8.33
CA GLU A 145 -13.54 1.01 -9.09
C GLU A 145 -13.76 -0.26 -9.94
N ASN A 146 -12.85 -1.24 -9.81
CA ASN A 146 -12.94 -2.52 -10.50
C ASN A 146 -13.97 -3.42 -9.81
N ASN A 147 -14.93 -3.91 -10.58
CA ASN A 147 -15.99 -4.81 -10.12
C ASN A 147 -15.70 -6.28 -10.43
N SER A 148 -14.47 -6.61 -10.86
CA SER A 148 -14.05 -7.99 -11.10
C SER A 148 -14.21 -8.82 -9.83
N PRO A 149 -14.91 -9.98 -9.88
CA PRO A 149 -14.99 -10.90 -8.76
C PRO A 149 -13.68 -11.65 -8.51
N ASN A 150 -12.72 -11.57 -9.44
CA ASN A 150 -11.46 -12.30 -9.40
C ASN A 150 -10.31 -11.51 -8.78
N VAL A 151 -10.53 -10.25 -8.42
CA VAL A 151 -9.51 -9.38 -7.82
C VAL A 151 -9.09 -9.89 -6.44
N LYS A 152 -7.78 -10.01 -6.23
CA LYS A 152 -7.17 -10.47 -4.99
C LYS A 152 -6.16 -9.44 -4.50
N PHE A 153 -6.25 -9.12 -3.21
CA PHE A 153 -5.35 -8.17 -2.54
C PHE A 153 -4.48 -8.89 -1.52
N SER A 154 -3.18 -8.59 -1.51
CA SER A 154 -2.22 -9.07 -0.52
C SER A 154 -1.46 -7.88 0.05
N ILE A 155 -1.51 -7.70 1.37
CA ILE A 155 -0.79 -6.63 2.07
C ILE A 155 0.22 -7.24 3.04
N ARG A 156 1.46 -6.79 2.99
CA ARG A 156 2.55 -7.26 3.86
C ARG A 156 3.62 -6.19 4.05
N SER A 157 4.52 -6.42 5.01
CA SER A 157 5.77 -5.66 5.15
C SER A 157 6.82 -6.15 4.15
N LEU A 158 7.64 -5.25 3.60
CA LEU A 158 8.68 -5.55 2.61
C LEU A 158 9.98 -6.08 3.23
N ASN A 159 10.41 -5.50 4.35
CA ASN A 159 11.75 -5.67 4.90
C ASN A 159 11.78 -6.57 6.15
N ASP A 160 10.84 -7.51 6.22
CA ASP A 160 10.56 -8.22 7.46
C ASP A 160 10.84 -9.72 7.36
N PRO A 161 12.11 -10.14 7.56
CA PRO A 161 12.45 -11.55 7.65
C PRO A 161 11.93 -12.22 8.95
N GLN A 162 11.43 -11.45 9.93
CA GLN A 162 10.96 -11.94 11.24
C GLN A 162 9.44 -11.98 11.39
N GLY A 163 8.68 -11.28 10.55
CA GLY A 163 7.22 -11.15 10.67
C GLY A 163 6.77 -10.17 11.75
N ASP A 164 7.57 -9.14 12.04
CA ASP A 164 7.26 -8.04 12.94
C ASP A 164 5.96 -7.28 12.60
N VAL A 165 5.43 -7.34 11.37
CA VAL A 165 4.11 -6.76 11.06
C VAL A 165 3.11 -7.81 10.62
N SER A 166 2.05 -7.98 11.41
CA SER A 166 0.92 -8.84 11.10
C SER A 166 -0.29 -8.02 10.64
N CYS A 167 -0.97 -8.43 9.57
CA CYS A 167 -2.16 -7.75 9.06
C CYS A 167 -3.38 -8.69 9.02
N SER A 168 -4.56 -8.13 9.30
CA SER A 168 -5.83 -8.83 9.17
C SER A 168 -6.22 -9.04 7.70
N SER A 169 -7.14 -9.96 7.45
CA SER A 169 -7.79 -10.07 6.14
C SER A 169 -8.46 -8.74 5.75
N PRO A 170 -8.38 -8.31 4.47
CA PRO A 170 -9.03 -7.09 4.01
C PRO A 170 -10.55 -7.15 4.16
N VAL A 171 -11.14 -6.05 4.64
CA VAL A 171 -12.59 -5.86 4.74
C VAL A 171 -13.02 -4.83 3.70
N ALA A 172 -14.05 -5.15 2.91
CA ALA A 172 -14.56 -4.30 1.84
C ALA A 172 -15.78 -3.49 2.27
N VAL A 173 -15.81 -2.22 1.89
CA VAL A 173 -16.97 -1.32 2.03
C VAL A 173 -17.23 -0.67 0.67
N THR A 174 -18.35 -0.99 0.04
CA THR A 174 -18.74 -0.45 -1.26
C THR A 174 -19.69 0.74 -1.11
N GLN A 175 -19.36 1.84 -1.78
CA GLN A 175 -20.17 3.06 -1.84
C GLN A 175 -20.33 3.48 -3.31
N GLY A 176 -21.48 3.16 -3.90
CA GLY A 176 -21.69 3.36 -5.34
C GLY A 176 -20.77 2.45 -6.15
N ALA A 177 -19.99 3.02 -7.08
CA ALA A 177 -19.01 2.29 -7.90
C ALA A 177 -17.64 2.11 -7.22
N LEU A 178 -17.41 2.76 -6.07
CA LEU A 178 -16.12 2.73 -5.37
C LEU A 178 -16.17 1.72 -4.23
N THR A 179 -15.23 0.79 -4.23
CA THR A 179 -15.03 -0.13 -3.10
C THR A 179 -13.74 0.24 -2.37
N THR A 180 -13.88 0.52 -1.06
CA THR A 180 -12.75 0.77 -0.17
C THR A 180 -12.45 -0.50 0.62
N PHE A 181 -11.19 -0.92 0.59
CA PHE A 181 -10.70 -2.02 1.40
C PHE A 181 -9.90 -1.47 2.58
N THR A 182 -10.03 -2.12 3.74
CA THR A 182 -9.25 -1.80 4.93
C THR A 182 -8.67 -3.06 5.55
N ALA A 183 -7.42 -3.00 5.99
CA ALA A 183 -6.79 -4.04 6.80
C ALA A 183 -6.17 -3.41 8.05
N GLN A 184 -6.42 -4.00 9.21
CA GLN A 184 -5.75 -3.62 10.45
C GLN A 184 -4.42 -4.36 10.53
N CYS A 185 -3.35 -3.63 10.80
CA CYS A 185 -2.02 -4.18 10.95
C CYS A 185 -1.46 -3.85 12.33
N HIS A 186 -0.60 -4.73 12.83
CA HIS A 186 0.03 -4.63 14.13
C HIS A 186 1.54 -4.86 13.98
N LYS A 187 2.32 -3.90 14.44
CA LYS A 187 3.76 -4.04 14.60
C LYS A 187 4.06 -4.69 15.95
N GLU A 188 4.45 -5.95 15.92
CA GLU A 188 4.88 -6.72 17.08
C GLU A 188 6.08 -6.05 17.76
N ASN A 189 6.21 -6.23 19.08
CA ASN A 189 7.31 -5.69 19.88
C ASN A 189 7.53 -4.17 19.79
N PHE A 190 6.50 -3.40 19.45
CA PHE A 190 6.59 -1.94 19.35
C PHE A 190 6.63 -1.25 20.73
N CYS A 191 7.54 -0.28 20.90
CA CYS A 191 7.65 0.54 22.11
C CYS A 191 7.05 1.94 21.88
N PRO A 192 5.90 2.29 22.50
CA PRO A 192 5.24 3.58 22.31
C PRO A 192 6.06 4.80 22.75
N PHE A 193 7.06 4.60 23.61
CA PHE A 193 7.87 5.66 24.22
C PHE A 193 9.21 5.86 23.50
N ALA A 194 9.57 4.97 22.59
CA ALA A 194 10.86 5.02 21.90
C ALA A 194 10.74 5.82 20.60
N GLU A 195 11.83 6.49 20.23
CA GLU A 195 11.94 7.10 18.90
C GLU A 195 12.09 6.00 17.83
N GLU A 196 11.29 6.07 16.78
CA GLU A 196 11.38 5.16 15.66
C GLU A 196 12.57 5.54 14.76
N HIS A 197 13.48 4.59 14.56
CA HIS A 197 14.70 4.77 13.77
C HIS A 197 14.57 4.23 12.33
N GLN A 198 13.64 3.32 12.10
CA GLN A 198 13.36 2.73 10.78
C GLN A 198 11.87 2.82 10.46
N PRO A 199 11.52 3.18 9.22
CA PRO A 199 10.12 3.24 8.80
C PRO A 199 9.54 1.83 8.69
N ILE A 200 8.22 1.77 8.65
CA ILE A 200 7.45 0.60 8.28
C ILE A 200 7.25 0.67 6.77
N ASP A 201 7.79 -0.31 6.05
CA ASP A 201 7.68 -0.41 4.59
C ASP A 201 6.60 -1.42 4.22
N MET A 202 5.42 -0.92 3.85
CA MET A 202 4.28 -1.74 3.43
C MET A 202 4.23 -1.88 1.92
N VAL A 203 3.87 -3.08 1.44
CA VAL A 203 3.49 -3.33 0.05
C VAL A 203 2.07 -3.88 -0.01
N LEU A 204 1.28 -3.31 -0.92
CA LEU A 204 0.01 -3.85 -1.36
C LEU A 204 0.21 -4.39 -2.77
N GLU A 205 -0.08 -5.66 -2.95
CA GLU A 205 -0.12 -6.34 -4.25
C GLU A 205 -1.55 -6.64 -4.63
N VAL A 206 -1.85 -6.49 -5.92
CA VAL A 206 -3.16 -6.71 -6.49
C VAL A 206 -3.02 -7.58 -7.71
N ILE A 207 -3.80 -8.65 -7.76
CA ILE A 207 -3.90 -9.53 -8.92
C ILE A 207 -5.36 -9.57 -9.35
N ASP A 208 -5.63 -9.20 -10.59
CA ASP A 208 -6.93 -9.41 -11.24
C ASP A 208 -6.74 -10.32 -12.45
N GLU A 209 -7.18 -11.58 -12.32
CA GLU A 209 -6.93 -12.67 -13.26
C GLU A 209 -5.43 -12.92 -13.51
N VAL A 210 -4.85 -12.22 -14.47
CA VAL A 210 -3.44 -12.29 -14.87
C VAL A 210 -2.74 -10.93 -14.80
N GLU A 211 -3.44 -9.89 -14.39
CA GLU A 211 -2.90 -8.54 -14.29
C GLU A 211 -2.40 -8.28 -12.88
N TYR A 212 -1.18 -7.74 -12.78
CA TYR A 212 -0.50 -7.46 -11.53
C TYR A 212 -0.23 -5.96 -11.38
N GLU A 213 -0.63 -5.44 -10.23
CA GLU A 213 -0.26 -4.11 -9.75
C GLU A 213 0.33 -4.21 -8.34
N ASN A 214 1.19 -3.27 -8.01
CA ASN A 214 1.56 -3.03 -6.62
C ASN A 214 1.60 -1.55 -6.28
N CYS A 215 1.56 -1.26 -5.00
CA CYS A 215 1.96 0.03 -4.47
C CYS A 215 2.64 -0.15 -3.12
N THR A 216 3.55 0.75 -2.82
CA THR A 216 4.32 0.74 -1.59
C THR A 216 4.00 1.99 -0.78
N SER A 217 4.07 1.87 0.53
CA SER A 217 3.96 3.00 1.45
C SER A 217 4.99 2.82 2.55
N SER A 218 5.83 3.85 2.74
CA SER A 218 6.87 3.88 3.77
C SER A 218 6.57 5.02 4.73
N PHE A 219 6.46 4.72 6.03
CA PHE A 219 6.07 5.69 7.04
C PHE A 219 6.60 5.32 8.42
N PHE A 220 6.81 6.32 9.28
CA PHE A 220 6.89 6.09 10.72
C PHE A 220 5.49 6.12 11.32
N LEU A 221 5.25 5.39 12.41
CA LEU A 221 3.95 5.40 13.09
C LEU A 221 3.57 6.83 13.48
N ARG A 222 4.53 7.62 14.01
CA ARG A 222 4.34 9.05 14.35
C ARG A 222 3.82 9.93 13.21
N ASP A 223 4.14 9.59 11.95
CA ASP A 223 3.73 10.38 10.78
C ASP A 223 2.27 10.11 10.39
N ILE A 224 1.77 8.91 10.69
CA ILE A 224 0.42 8.48 10.35
C ILE A 224 -0.56 8.60 11.53
N ILE A 225 -0.15 9.24 12.63
CA ILE A 225 -1.01 9.47 13.80
C ILE A 225 -2.17 10.39 13.44
N LYS A 226 -3.38 9.89 13.66
CA LYS A 226 -4.65 10.61 13.61
C LYS A 226 -5.50 10.17 14.80
N PRO A 227 -5.55 10.94 15.90
CA PRO A 227 -6.34 10.59 17.07
C PRO A 227 -7.83 10.45 16.72
N ASP A 228 -8.57 9.66 17.51
CA ASP A 228 -10.03 9.73 17.48
C ASP A 228 -10.52 11.12 17.97
N PRO A 229 -11.74 11.54 17.63
CA PRO A 229 -12.28 12.81 18.13
C PRO A 229 -12.46 12.84 19.66
N PRO A 230 -12.23 13.99 20.33
CA PRO A 230 -12.49 14.15 21.76
C PRO A 230 -13.96 13.93 22.12
N GLN A 231 -14.22 13.48 23.34
CA GLN A 231 -15.58 13.40 23.88
C GLN A 231 -15.92 14.75 24.53
N CYS A 232 -16.75 15.55 23.84
CA CYS A 232 -17.06 16.91 24.25
C CYS A 232 -18.41 17.02 24.99
N GLN A 233 -18.44 17.81 26.06
CA GLN A 233 -19.62 18.13 26.86
C GLN A 233 -19.77 19.64 27.03
N TYR A 234 -21.00 20.15 26.91
CA TYR A 234 -21.32 21.55 27.06
C TYR A 234 -22.14 21.82 28.32
N VAL A 235 -21.57 22.59 29.26
CA VAL A 235 -22.25 22.95 30.50
C VAL A 235 -22.88 24.34 30.34
N ALA A 236 -24.17 24.37 30.03
CA ALA A 236 -24.90 25.60 29.71
C ALA A 236 -25.02 26.60 30.87
N SER A 237 -24.96 26.13 32.13
CA SER A 237 -25.20 26.96 33.32
C SER A 237 -24.09 27.97 33.62
N ASN A 238 -22.86 27.72 33.14
CA ASN A 238 -21.69 28.58 33.36
C ASN A 238 -20.96 28.96 32.04
N GLY A 239 -21.44 28.51 30.88
CA GLY A 239 -20.81 28.78 29.59
C GLY A 239 -19.49 28.03 29.38
N THR A 240 -19.21 27.01 30.21
CA THR A 240 -18.00 26.20 30.13
C THR A 240 -18.20 25.02 29.20
N VAL A 241 -17.28 24.85 28.26
CA VAL A 241 -17.19 23.63 27.44
C VAL A 241 -16.01 22.82 27.96
N THR A 242 -16.21 21.52 28.16
CA THR A 242 -15.16 20.59 28.57
C THR A 242 -15.10 19.42 27.62
N TRP A 243 -13.94 18.78 27.52
CA TRP A 243 -13.78 17.56 26.75
C TRP A 243 -12.74 16.64 27.37
N THR A 244 -12.85 15.35 27.06
CA THR A 244 -11.86 14.35 27.48
C THR A 244 -11.05 13.84 26.30
N TYR A 245 -9.84 13.38 26.62
CA TYR A 245 -9.00 12.65 25.66
C TYR A 245 -9.78 11.45 25.11
N PRO A 246 -9.60 11.10 23.83
CA PRO A 246 -10.19 9.90 23.27
C PRO A 246 -9.72 8.67 24.05
N ARG A 247 -10.61 7.71 24.31
CA ARG A 247 -10.28 6.48 25.05
C ARG A 247 -9.22 5.63 24.37
N THR A 248 -9.07 5.79 23.06
CA THR A 248 -8.08 5.10 22.22
C THR A 248 -6.70 5.75 22.26
N TRP A 249 -6.55 6.96 22.82
CA TRP A 249 -5.26 7.64 22.88
C TRP A 249 -4.32 6.99 23.91
N ASN A 250 -3.00 7.12 23.71
CA ASN A 250 -2.03 6.56 24.64
C ASN A 250 -2.11 7.18 26.04
N THR A 251 -1.72 6.37 27.03
CA THR A 251 -1.55 6.78 28.41
C THR A 251 -0.09 6.59 28.85
N PRO A 252 0.41 7.41 29.78
CA PRO A 252 -0.27 8.54 30.43
C PRO A 252 -0.32 9.80 29.54
N SER A 253 -1.35 10.63 29.73
CA SER A 253 -1.52 11.90 28.99
C SER A 253 -0.43 12.93 29.26
N SER A 254 0.30 12.79 30.38
CA SER A 254 1.49 13.59 30.68
C SER A 254 2.64 13.32 29.72
N TYR A 255 2.73 12.11 29.15
CA TYR A 255 3.74 11.73 28.18
C TYR A 255 3.24 11.89 26.74
N PHE A 256 1.97 11.57 26.50
CA PHE A 256 1.32 11.74 25.20
C PHE A 256 0.31 12.90 25.24
N PRO A 257 0.75 14.17 25.32
CA PRO A 257 -0.16 15.29 25.37
C PRO A 257 -0.81 15.53 24.00
N LEU A 258 -2.12 15.81 24.02
CA LEU A 258 -2.85 16.31 22.86
C LEU A 258 -2.97 17.82 22.95
N MET A 259 -3.06 18.45 21.78
CA MET A 259 -3.57 19.81 21.62
C MET A 259 -4.93 19.78 20.92
N PHE A 260 -5.75 20.79 21.17
CA PHE A 260 -7.13 20.84 20.73
C PHE A 260 -7.39 22.08 19.89
N LYS A 261 -8.30 21.94 18.94
CA LYS A 261 -8.89 23.05 18.21
C LYS A 261 -10.38 23.08 18.47
N VAL A 262 -10.85 24.23 18.94
CA VAL A 262 -12.25 24.45 19.31
C VAL A 262 -12.89 25.34 18.26
N LYS A 263 -13.96 24.85 17.63
CA LYS A 263 -14.78 25.60 16.70
C LYS A 263 -16.08 25.97 17.37
N VAL A 264 -16.35 27.27 17.44
CA VAL A 264 -17.53 27.84 18.06
C VAL A 264 -18.34 28.58 17.00
N ARG A 265 -19.62 28.25 16.87
CA ARG A 265 -20.56 28.96 16.00
C ARG A 265 -21.68 29.57 16.84
N SER A 266 -21.73 30.89 16.83
CA SER A 266 -22.80 31.65 17.49
C SER A 266 -24.02 31.85 16.56
N THR A 267 -25.19 32.13 17.14
CA THR A 267 -26.45 32.44 16.43
C THR A 267 -26.29 33.54 15.37
N LYS A 268 -25.37 34.49 15.56
CA LYS A 268 -25.06 35.58 14.61
C LYS A 268 -24.16 35.15 13.43
N ARG A 269 -24.02 33.85 13.15
CA ARG A 269 -23.14 33.26 12.10
C ARG A 269 -21.64 33.53 12.25
N TYR A 270 -21.19 34.13 13.35
CA TYR A 270 -19.76 34.30 13.61
C TYR A 270 -19.12 32.95 13.98
N ARG A 271 -18.06 32.58 13.27
CA ARG A 271 -17.25 31.37 13.53
C ARG A 271 -15.94 31.79 14.18
N LYS A 272 -15.68 31.31 15.38
CA LYS A 272 -14.38 31.43 16.04
C LYS A 272 -13.71 30.07 16.09
N VAL A 273 -12.41 30.07 15.86
CA VAL A 273 -11.56 28.89 16.00
C VAL A 273 -10.41 29.25 16.92
N TYR A 274 -10.18 28.42 17.92
CA TYR A 274 -9.15 28.61 18.94
C TYR A 274 -8.35 27.34 19.09
N ASP A 275 -7.03 27.46 19.26
CA ASP A 275 -6.17 26.35 19.66
C ASP A 275 -5.92 26.43 21.17
N THR A 276 -5.93 25.29 21.86
CA THR A 276 -5.70 25.20 23.31
C THR A 276 -5.13 23.83 23.67
N GLU A 277 -4.35 23.76 24.75
CA GLU A 277 -3.89 22.50 25.35
C GLU A 277 -4.79 22.07 26.51
N GLU A 278 -5.61 22.99 27.01
CA GLU A 278 -6.55 22.75 28.08
C GLU A 278 -7.71 21.88 27.61
N GLN A 279 -8.28 21.12 28.54
CA GLN A 279 -9.47 20.31 28.31
C GLN A 279 -10.78 21.08 28.54
N SER A 280 -10.70 22.41 28.56
CA SER A 280 -11.85 23.28 28.74
C SER A 280 -11.67 24.65 28.10
N VAL A 281 -12.77 25.31 27.79
CA VAL A 281 -12.79 26.73 27.41
C VAL A 281 -14.03 27.42 27.98
N GLN A 282 -13.87 28.68 28.38
CA GLN A 282 -14.98 29.54 28.78
C GLN A 282 -15.47 30.34 27.58
N LEU A 283 -16.76 30.23 27.27
CA LEU A 283 -17.38 31.01 26.20
C LEU A 283 -17.99 32.30 26.75
N PRO A 284 -17.86 33.44 26.03
CA PRO A 284 -18.50 34.68 26.43
C PRO A 284 -20.04 34.55 26.32
N ALA A 285 -20.75 34.89 27.40
CA ALA A 285 -22.20 34.94 27.44
C ALA A 285 -22.79 36.02 26.50
N PRO A 286 -24.09 35.96 26.09
CA PRO A 286 -25.06 34.89 26.26
C PRO A 286 -25.52 34.35 24.88
N GLY A 287 -25.40 33.06 24.63
CA GLY A 287 -26.07 32.48 23.48
C GLY A 287 -25.79 31.00 23.30
N PRO A 288 -26.75 30.25 22.71
CA PRO A 288 -26.47 28.89 22.30
C PRO A 288 -25.37 28.93 21.24
N ALA A 289 -24.23 28.33 21.57
CA ALA A 289 -23.13 28.16 20.67
C ALA A 289 -23.06 26.70 20.26
N GLU A 290 -22.99 26.44 18.96
CA GLU A 290 -22.64 25.11 18.48
C GLU A 290 -21.12 24.98 18.59
N VAL A 291 -20.67 23.98 19.33
CA VAL A 291 -19.25 23.77 19.64
C VAL A 291 -18.81 22.40 19.15
N TRP A 292 -17.63 22.37 18.54
CA TRP A 292 -16.95 21.14 18.12
C TRP A 292 -15.49 21.23 18.51
N VAL A 293 -14.90 20.08 18.82
CA VAL A 293 -13.50 19.97 19.22
C VAL A 293 -12.84 18.89 18.38
N GLN A 294 -11.62 19.13 17.93
CA GLN A 294 -10.75 18.11 17.35
C GLN A 294 -9.41 18.11 18.06
N ALA A 295 -8.70 16.98 18.00
CA ALA A 295 -7.42 16.77 18.67
C ALA A 295 -6.30 16.49 17.67
N ARG A 296 -5.07 16.78 18.08
CA ARG A 296 -3.84 16.38 17.40
C ARG A 296 -2.76 16.12 18.45
N ASP A 297 -1.79 15.29 18.12
CA ASP A 297 -0.55 15.21 18.89
C ASP A 297 0.05 16.62 19.09
N ARG A 298 0.47 16.94 20.30
CA ARG A 298 1.10 18.23 20.62
C ARG A 298 2.59 18.24 20.23
N CYS A 299 3.27 17.12 20.47
CA CYS A 299 4.71 16.98 20.32
C CYS A 299 5.13 16.72 18.86
N TYR A 300 4.20 16.28 18.01
CA TYR A 300 4.45 16.00 16.61
C TYR A 300 3.40 16.60 15.68
N LEU A 301 3.81 16.97 14.46
CA LEU A 301 2.91 17.56 13.45
C LEU A 301 2.12 16.49 12.69
N SER A 302 1.31 15.74 13.43
CA SER A 302 0.48 14.67 12.88
C SER A 302 -0.86 15.20 12.31
N SER A 303 -1.72 14.29 11.86
CA SER A 303 -3.06 14.65 11.38
C SER A 303 -3.98 15.07 12.54
N TRP A 304 -4.86 16.05 12.28
CA TRP A 304 -5.97 16.33 13.17
C TRP A 304 -7.01 15.21 13.12
N SER A 305 -7.62 14.89 14.26
CA SER A 305 -8.82 14.06 14.33
C SER A 305 -9.94 14.68 13.49
N GLU A 306 -10.97 13.89 13.20
CA GLU A 306 -12.24 14.47 12.80
C GLU A 306 -12.77 15.38 13.92
N TRP A 307 -13.67 16.31 13.56
CA TRP A 307 -14.41 17.07 14.56
C TRP A 307 -15.26 16.12 15.42
N SER A 308 -15.34 16.40 16.72
CA SER A 308 -16.24 15.71 17.63
C SER A 308 -17.69 15.80 17.12
N SER A 309 -18.58 15.00 17.72
CA SER A 309 -20.00 15.35 17.67
C SER A 309 -20.21 16.75 18.29
N LEU A 310 -21.35 17.37 17.98
CA LEU A 310 -21.75 18.62 18.62
C LEU A 310 -21.71 18.45 20.14
N CYS A 311 -20.98 19.32 20.84
CA CYS A 311 -20.89 19.29 22.29
C CYS A 311 -22.30 19.46 22.88
N ARG A 312 -22.68 18.56 23.80
CA ARG A 312 -23.99 18.54 24.46
C ARG A 312 -23.85 18.57 25.96
#